data_AF-A0A958U7M6-F1
#
_entry.id   AF-A0A958U7M6-F1
#
_cell.length_a   1.000
_cell.length_b   1.000
_cell.length_c   1.000
_cell.angle_alpha   90.00
_cell.angle_beta   90.00
_cell.angle_gamma   90.00
#
_symmetry.space_group_name_H-M   'P 1'
#
loop_
_entity.id
_entity.type
_entity.pdbx_description
1 polymer ?
#
loop_
_entity_poly.entity_id
_entity_poly.type
_entity_poly.pdbx_seq_one_letter_code
_entity_poly.pdbx_strand_id
1 'polypeptide(L)' 'YRFYNGSIGEHPKVETFYATSLEVQAADGEPPTLLEADGEFLGETPARFSIIPRALCFIVS' A
#
# COMPACT_ATOMS: atom_id res chain seq x y z
N TYR A 1 9.74 -17.78 -4.68
CA TYR A 1 9.12 -18.60 -3.61
C TYR A 1 8.74 -17.82 -2.35
N ARG A 2 9.37 -16.67 -1.99
CA ARG A 2 9.07 -15.93 -0.74
C ARG A 2 7.72 -15.19 -0.69
N PHE A 3 7.12 -14.88 -1.84
CA PHE A 3 5.85 -14.13 -1.91
C PHE A 3 4.65 -14.93 -1.37
N TYR A 4 4.63 -16.26 -1.58
CA TYR A 4 3.47 -17.12 -1.30
C TYR A 4 3.59 -17.95 -0.02
N ASN A 5 4.67 -17.78 0.75
CA ASN A 5 4.93 -18.58 1.95
C ASN A 5 5.08 -17.72 3.23
N GLY A 6 4.75 -16.43 3.17
CA GLY A 6 4.82 -15.51 4.32
C GLY A 6 6.21 -14.99 4.70
N SER A 7 7.26 -15.34 3.94
CA SER A 7 8.66 -14.95 4.25
C SER A 7 9.18 -13.75 3.45
N ILE A 8 8.30 -12.97 2.83
CA ILE A 8 8.70 -11.86 1.96
C ILE A 8 9.50 -10.78 2.71
N GLY A 9 9.14 -10.51 3.96
CA GLY A 9 9.83 -9.52 4.81
C GLY A 9 11.27 -9.89 5.16
N GLU A 10 11.70 -11.13 4.96
CA GLU A 10 13.08 -11.57 5.22
C GLU A 10 14.03 -11.29 4.04
N HIS A 11 13.51 -10.87 2.88
CA HIS A 11 14.35 -10.63 1.72
C HIS A 11 15.12 -9.29 1.88
N PRO A 12 16.45 -9.24 1.62
CA PRO A 12 17.28 -8.06 1.92
C PRO A 12 16.95 -6.81 1.10
N LYS A 13 16.10 -6.92 0.08
CA LYS A 13 15.60 -5.79 -0.73
C LYS A 13 14.17 -5.38 -0.37
N VAL A 14 13.62 -5.91 0.72
CA VAL A 14 12.26 -5.65 1.18
C VAL A 14 12.35 -5.04 2.57
N GLU A 15 11.71 -3.88 2.72
CA GLU A 15 11.52 -3.24 4.01
C GLU A 15 10.03 -3.27 4.33
N THR A 16 9.68 -3.55 5.59
CA THR A 16 8.28 -3.62 6.04
C THR A 16 8.07 -2.66 7.20
N PHE A 17 6.98 -1.93 7.17
CA PHE A 17 6.63 -0.93 8.17
C PHE A 17 5.18 -1.11 8.59
N TYR A 18 4.91 -0.93 9.88
CA TYR A 18 3.55 -0.80 10.40
C TYR A 18 3.18 0.69 10.47
N ALA A 19 2.12 1.08 9.76
CA ALA A 19 1.64 2.46 9.76
C ALA A 19 0.11 2.49 9.68
N THR A 20 -0.51 3.46 10.35
CA THR A 20 -1.95 3.75 10.22
C THR A 20 -2.25 4.85 9.21
N SER A 21 -1.22 5.59 8.79
CA SER A 21 -1.29 6.63 7.76
C SER A 21 0.07 6.84 7.12
N LEU A 22 0.09 7.13 5.83
CA LEU A 22 1.31 7.49 5.10
C LEU A 22 0.99 8.37 3.89
N GLU A 23 2.03 9.00 3.38
CA GLU A 23 2.00 9.76 2.14
C GLU A 23 3.13 9.26 1.25
N VAL A 24 2.81 8.98 -0.01
CA VAL A 24 3.77 8.52 -1.02
C VAL A 24 3.95 9.62 -2.04
N GLN A 25 5.20 10.02 -2.24
CA GLN A 25 5.64 10.97 -3.25
C GLN A 25 6.33 10.20 -4.39
N ALA A 26 6.42 10.81 -5.57
CA ALA A 26 7.35 10.33 -6.59
C ALA A 26 8.79 10.46 -6.06
N ALA A 27 9.69 9.62 -6.58
CA ALA A 27 11.11 9.81 -6.31
C ALA A 27 11.59 11.14 -6.91
N ASP A 28 12.60 11.75 -6.30
CA ASP A 28 13.11 13.04 -6.73
C ASP A 28 13.58 13.00 -8.20
N GLY A 29 12.98 13.85 -9.03
CA GLY A 29 13.30 13.94 -10.46
C GLY A 29 12.64 12.88 -11.35
N GLU A 30 11.85 11.98 -10.78
CA GLU A 30 11.09 10.95 -11.52
C GLU A 30 9.64 11.40 -11.78
N PRO A 31 8.98 10.86 -12.82
CA PRO A 31 7.57 11.16 -13.08
C PRO A 31 6.66 10.64 -11.95
N PRO A 32 5.43 11.17 -11.83
CA PRO A 32 4.43 10.65 -10.91
C PRO A 32 4.22 9.15 -11.07
N THR A 33 4.08 8.45 -9.95
CA THR A 33 3.81 7.02 -9.93
C THR A 33 2.30 6.80 -10.05
N LEU A 34 1.88 6.07 -11.07
CA LEU A 34 0.47 5.71 -11.28
C LEU A 34 -0.02 4.80 -10.14
N LEU A 35 -1.24 5.06 -9.66
CA LEU A 35 -1.87 4.36 -8.55
C LEU A 35 -3.05 3.51 -9.05
N GLU A 36 -3.04 2.23 -8.67
CA GLU A 36 -4.14 1.29 -8.86
C GLU A 36 -4.55 0.72 -7.50
N ALA A 37 -5.85 0.53 -7.27
CA ALA A 37 -6.37 -0.28 -6.18
C ALA A 37 -7.53 -1.14 -6.67
N ASP A 38 -7.62 -2.37 -6.18
CA ASP A 38 -8.66 -3.35 -6.53
C ASP A 38 -8.86 -3.57 -8.05
N GLY A 39 -7.82 -3.33 -8.85
CA GLY A 39 -7.84 -3.43 -10.31
C GLY A 39 -8.32 -2.17 -11.05
N GLU A 40 -8.55 -1.06 -10.34
CA GLU A 40 -9.00 0.22 -10.89
C GLU A 40 -7.92 1.29 -10.79
N PHE A 41 -7.78 2.11 -11.86
CA PHE A 41 -6.89 3.26 -11.87
C PHE A 41 -7.47 4.41 -11.04
N LEU A 42 -6.69 4.92 -10.08
CA LEU A 42 -7.14 5.96 -9.13
C LEU A 42 -6.46 7.31 -9.31
N GLY A 43 -5.39 7.40 -10.10
CA GLY A 43 -4.61 8.63 -10.30
C GLY A 43 -3.11 8.38 -10.18
N GLU A 44 -2.38 9.36 -9.68
CA GLU A 44 -0.92 9.31 -9.56
C GLU A 44 -0.44 9.96 -8.25
N THR A 45 0.84 9.76 -7.89
CA THR A 45 1.41 10.44 -6.72
C THR A 45 1.42 11.96 -6.88
N PRO A 46 1.26 12.74 -5.79
CA PRO A 46 1.23 12.31 -4.40
C PRO A 46 -0.05 11.59 -3.99
N ALA A 47 0.10 10.51 -3.21
CA ALA A 47 -1.01 9.70 -2.72
C ALA A 47 -0.97 9.56 -1.20
N ARG A 48 -2.12 9.75 -0.54
CA ARG A 48 -2.26 9.61 0.91
C ARG A 48 -3.11 8.42 1.27
N PHE A 49 -2.61 7.61 2.19
CA PHE A 49 -3.28 6.40 2.66
C PHE A 49 -3.53 6.53 4.16
N SER A 50 -4.68 6.03 4.60
CA SER A 50 -5.02 5.98 6.04
C SER A 50 -5.96 4.84 6.34
N ILE A 51 -5.79 4.24 7.50
CA ILE A 51 -6.72 3.25 8.05
C ILE A 51 -7.83 4.00 8.77
N ILE A 52 -9.07 3.81 8.31
CA ILE A 52 -10.26 4.28 9.03
C ILE A 52 -10.72 3.13 9.95
N PRO A 53 -10.48 3.22 11.27
CA PRO A 53 -10.82 2.14 12.18
C PRO A 53 -12.34 1.96 12.22
N ARG A 54 -12.80 0.70 12.08
CA ARG A 54 -14.22 0.34 12.12
C ARG A 54 -15.07 1.06 11.04
N ALA A 55 -14.50 1.31 9.85
CA ALA A 55 -15.21 1.98 8.76
C ALA A 55 -16.48 1.27 8.31
N LEU A 56 -16.52 -0.06 8.41
CA LEU A 56 -17.62 -0.90 7.97
C LEU A 56 -18.07 -1.83 9.10
N CYS A 57 -19.37 -2.11 9.13
CA CYS A 57 -19.98 -3.12 9.99
C CYS A 57 -20.59 -4.20 9.10
N PHE A 58 -20.17 -5.45 9.29
CA PHE A 58 -20.64 -6.58 8.51
C PHE A 58 -21.52 -7.49 9.36
N ILE A 59 -22.55 -8.09 8.73
CA ILE A 59 -23.30 -9.19 9.32
C ILE A 59 -22.59 -10.48 8.90
N VAL A 60 -22.20 -11.29 9.88
CA VAL A 60 -21.54 -12.57 9.64
C VAL A 60 -22.51 -13.67 10.05
N SER A 61 -22.81 -14.58 9.12
CA SER A 61 -23.70 -15.72 9.29
C SER A 61 -22.95 -17.00 9.62
#